data_AF-A0A839GUH5-F1
#
_entry.id   AF-A0A839GUH5-F1
#
_cell.length_a   1.000
_cell.length_b   1.000
_cell.length_c   1.000
_cell.angle_alpha   90.00
_cell.angle_beta   90.00
_cell.angle_gamma   90.00
#
_symmetry.space_group_name_H-M   'P 1'
#
loop_
_entity.id
_entity.type
_entity.pdbx_description
1 polymer ?
#
loop_
_entity_poly.entity_id
_entity_poly.type
_entity_poly.pdbx_seq_one_letter_code
_entity_poly.pdbx_strand_id
1 'polypeptide(L)'
;MLRKAFFVVVLAAFVAPVALQAQDFPGKGTLRDLRITSSQGVSEPVKALFLIKTDAGNVPVSLASIEQIVPEWIEAIDVIKSQAAVQQFGEKGREGVILIKIKPEREQQVLQMVKKG
;
A
#
# COMPACT_ATOMS: atom_id res chain seq x y z
N MET A 1 -30.84 -72.68 25.51
CA MET A 1 -30.87 -71.39 26.21
C MET A 1 -30.44 -70.29 25.24
N LEU A 2 -31.30 -69.29 25.10
CA LEU A 2 -31.20 -68.04 24.33
C LEU A 2 -30.15 -67.08 24.91
N ARG A 3 -29.35 -66.36 24.10
CA ARG A 3 -28.91 -64.92 24.18
C ARG A 3 -28.12 -64.55 22.89
N LYS A 4 -28.67 -63.86 21.90
CA LYS A 4 -28.76 -62.39 21.65
C LYS A 4 -27.42 -61.61 21.56
N ALA A 5 -27.35 -60.82 20.47
CA ALA A 5 -26.63 -59.55 20.19
C ALA A 5 -25.30 -59.66 19.40
N PHE A 6 -25.25 -59.30 18.11
CA PHE A 6 -25.24 -57.96 17.43
C PHE A 6 -23.87 -57.28 17.41
N PHE A 7 -23.25 -57.16 16.23
CA PHE A 7 -22.26 -56.14 15.82
C PHE A 7 -22.10 -56.24 14.29
N VAL A 8 -22.89 -55.51 13.49
CA VAL A 8 -22.52 -54.23 12.82
C VAL A 8 -21.14 -54.27 12.16
N VAL A 9 -21.10 -54.47 10.83
CA VAL A 9 -20.06 -53.89 9.96
C VAL A 9 -20.73 -53.17 8.80
N VAL A 10 -20.46 -51.88 8.82
CA VAL A 10 -20.73 -50.80 7.87
C VAL A 10 -20.32 -51.18 6.43
N LEU A 11 -21.20 -50.93 5.45
CA LEU A 11 -20.72 -50.52 4.13
C LEU A 11 -21.67 -49.45 3.57
N ALA A 12 -21.07 -48.30 3.28
CA ALA A 12 -21.71 -47.03 3.02
C ALA A 12 -22.61 -47.04 1.76
N ALA A 13 -23.77 -46.42 1.88
CA ALA A 13 -24.64 -46.05 0.78
C ALA A 13 -23.98 -44.94 -0.06
N PHE A 14 -23.86 -45.18 -1.36
CA PHE A 14 -23.39 -44.23 -2.36
C PHE A 14 -24.59 -43.59 -3.06
N VAL A 15 -24.46 -42.28 -3.34
CA VAL A 15 -25.28 -41.41 -4.19
C VAL A 15 -26.59 -40.88 -3.58
N ALA A 16 -26.54 -39.67 -3.05
CA ALA A 16 -27.70 -38.77 -3.08
C ALA A 16 -27.70 -37.98 -4.41
N PRO A 17 -28.85 -37.83 -5.09
CA PRO A 17 -28.97 -36.96 -6.25
C PRO A 17 -28.96 -35.50 -5.78
N VAL A 18 -28.06 -34.70 -6.33
CA VAL A 18 -28.08 -33.24 -6.17
C VAL A 18 -29.31 -32.71 -6.91
N ALA A 19 -30.38 -32.44 -6.16
CA ALA A 19 -31.48 -31.65 -6.67
C ALA A 19 -31.01 -30.19 -6.77
N LEU A 20 -30.79 -29.72 -8.00
CA LEU A 20 -30.71 -28.30 -8.31
C LEU A 20 -32.02 -27.64 -7.86
N GLN A 21 -32.03 -27.01 -6.70
CA GLN A 21 -33.01 -25.96 -6.44
C GLN A 21 -32.53 -24.69 -7.15
N ALA A 22 -33.13 -24.43 -8.30
CA ALA A 22 -33.17 -23.08 -8.85
C ALA A 22 -33.81 -22.16 -7.80
N GLN A 23 -33.02 -21.21 -7.29
CA GLN A 23 -33.55 -20.10 -6.52
C GLN A 23 -33.83 -18.96 -7.50
N ASP A 24 -35.05 -18.93 -8.03
CA ASP A 24 -35.62 -17.68 -8.51
C ASP A 24 -35.90 -16.81 -7.29
N PHE A 25 -35.11 -15.74 -7.11
CA PHE A 25 -35.45 -14.66 -6.19
C PHE A 25 -35.82 -13.38 -6.96
N PRO A 26 -37.01 -12.82 -6.69
CA PRO A 26 -37.64 -11.76 -7.46
C PRO A 26 -36.93 -10.41 -7.24
N GLY A 27 -36.98 -9.58 -8.28
CA GLY A 27 -36.28 -8.30 -8.34
C GLY A 27 -36.53 -7.38 -7.15
N LYS A 28 -35.45 -6.75 -6.69
CA LYS A 28 -35.45 -5.38 -6.17
C LYS A 28 -34.21 -4.70 -6.70
N GLY A 29 -34.41 -3.89 -7.75
CA GLY A 29 -33.44 -2.89 -8.16
C GLY A 29 -33.28 -1.89 -7.02
N THR A 30 -32.28 -2.11 -6.18
CA THR A 30 -31.68 -1.05 -5.41
C THR A 30 -30.37 -0.77 -6.11
N LEU A 31 -30.41 0.15 -7.08
CA LEU A 31 -29.22 0.92 -7.44
C LEU A 31 -28.79 1.62 -6.15
N ARG A 32 -28.00 0.91 -5.33
CA ARG A 32 -27.29 1.50 -4.21
C ARG A 32 -26.29 2.43 -4.85
N ASP A 33 -26.76 3.65 -5.05
CA ASP A 33 -25.96 4.86 -4.98
C ASP A 33 -24.54 4.61 -5.49
N LEU A 34 -24.40 4.52 -6.81
CA LEU A 34 -23.09 4.68 -7.43
C LEU A 34 -22.73 6.16 -7.29
N ARG A 35 -22.48 6.57 -6.04
CA ARG A 35 -21.84 7.84 -5.73
C ARG A 35 -20.40 7.65 -6.17
N ILE A 36 -20.14 7.98 -7.43
CA ILE A 36 -18.79 8.25 -7.92
C ILE A 36 -18.30 9.46 -7.13
N THR A 37 -17.88 9.26 -5.88
CA THR A 37 -16.95 10.15 -5.22
C THR A 37 -15.57 9.77 -5.71
N SER A 38 -15.32 9.96 -7.00
CA SER A 38 -13.97 10.23 -7.49
C SER A 38 -13.95 11.66 -8.03
N SER A 39 -14.55 12.59 -7.28
CA SER A 39 -14.25 14.02 -7.40
C SER A 39 -12.82 14.35 -6.98
N GLN A 40 -12.02 13.37 -6.54
CA GLN A 40 -10.58 13.48 -6.41
C GLN A 40 -9.86 12.87 -7.63
N GLY A 41 -10.39 13.17 -8.81
CA GLY A 41 -9.63 13.19 -10.06
C GLY A 41 -9.01 14.56 -10.31
N VAL A 42 -8.81 15.39 -9.29
CA VAL A 42 -7.80 16.43 -9.38
C VAL A 42 -6.51 15.68 -9.12
N SER A 43 -5.81 15.32 -10.20
CA SER A 43 -4.41 14.90 -10.09
C SER A 43 -3.76 15.91 -9.15
N GLU A 44 -3.33 15.48 -7.96
CA GLU A 44 -2.52 16.34 -7.13
C GLU A 44 -1.42 16.90 -8.04
N PRO A 45 -1.18 18.22 -8.01
CA PRO A 45 -0.19 18.83 -8.90
C PRO A 45 1.07 17.97 -8.82
N VAL A 46 1.53 17.50 -9.98
CA VAL A 46 2.59 16.49 -10.12
C VAL A 46 3.76 16.86 -9.20
N LYS A 47 3.79 16.26 -8.01
CA LYS A 47 4.71 16.62 -6.94
C LYS A 47 5.67 15.47 -6.77
N ALA A 48 6.88 15.66 -7.27
CA ALA A 48 7.97 14.73 -7.05
C ALA A 48 8.15 14.48 -5.54
N LEU A 49 8.50 13.24 -5.19
CA LEU A 49 8.75 12.85 -3.81
C LEU A 49 10.19 13.19 -3.45
N PHE A 50 10.38 13.98 -2.40
CA PHE A 50 11.70 14.31 -1.89
C PHE A 50 12.01 13.49 -0.64
N LEU A 51 13.18 12.89 -0.62
CA LEU A 51 13.65 12.02 0.46
C LEU A 51 15.05 12.44 0.88
N ILE A 52 15.28 12.51 2.19
CA ILE A 52 16.63 12.63 2.74
C ILE A 52 17.13 11.22 3.03
N LYS A 53 18.25 10.86 2.42
CA LYS A 53 18.94 9.59 2.68
C LYS A 53 19.75 9.73 3.96
N THR A 54 19.43 8.91 4.95
CA THR A 54 20.15 8.82 6.22
C THR A 54 20.62 7.40 6.48
N ASP A 55 21.53 7.23 7.44
CA ASP A 55 21.99 5.90 7.84
C ASP A 55 20.87 5.03 8.44
N ALA A 56 19.83 5.66 8.98
CA ALA A 56 18.66 4.97 9.53
C ALA A 56 17.58 4.65 8.47
N GLY A 57 17.64 5.28 7.30
CA GLY A 57 16.69 5.06 6.20
C GLY A 57 16.38 6.31 5.39
N ASN A 58 15.29 6.25 4.62
CA ASN A 58 14.86 7.39 3.80
C ASN A 58 13.75 8.16 4.51
N VAL A 59 13.99 9.43 4.81
CA VAL A 59 13.01 10.31 5.47
C VAL A 59 12.33 11.17 4.42
N PRO A 60 11.00 11.03 4.21
CA PRO A 60 10.27 11.89 3.29
C PRO A 60 10.19 13.31 3.84
N VAL A 61 10.48 14.28 2.98
CA VAL A 61 10.49 15.70 3.33
C VAL A 61 9.69 16.53 2.33
N SER A 62 9.22 17.69 2.79
CA SER A 62 8.52 18.64 1.94
C SER A 62 9.50 19.61 1.27
N LEU A 63 9.10 20.23 0.15
CA LEU A 63 9.86 21.30 -0.51
C LEU A 63 10.24 22.44 0.46
N ALA A 64 9.30 22.87 1.32
CA ALA A 64 9.55 23.92 2.30
C ALA A 64 10.67 23.54 3.29
N SER A 65 10.75 22.26 3.66
CA SER A 65 11.82 21.76 4.53
C SER A 65 13.17 21.75 3.81
N ILE A 66 13.20 21.49 2.50
CA ILE A 66 14.43 21.47 1.69
C ILE A 66 14.96 22.88 1.48
N GLU A 67 14.09 23.87 1.27
CA GLU A 67 14.47 25.27 1.13
C GLU A 67 15.17 25.83 2.39
N GLN A 68 14.89 25.23 3.56
CA GLN A 68 15.55 25.58 4.81
C GLN A 68 16.92 24.90 5.00
N ILE A 69 17.25 23.90 4.18
CA ILE A 69 18.53 23.20 4.25
C ILE A 69 19.60 24.07 3.59
N VAL A 70 20.70 24.29 4.31
CA VAL A 70 21.87 24.99 3.76
C VAL A 70 22.49 24.15 2.64
N PRO A 71 22.65 24.67 1.41
CA PRO A 71 23.18 23.91 0.28
C PRO A 71 24.56 23.28 0.53
N GLU A 72 25.40 23.92 1.35
CA GLU A 72 26.75 23.44 1.72
C GLU A 72 26.74 22.11 2.51
N TRP A 73 25.60 21.76 3.11
CA TRP A 73 25.43 20.53 3.87
C TRP A 73 25.03 19.34 3.00
N ILE A 74 24.65 19.60 1.74
CA ILE A 74 24.33 18.56 0.78
C ILE A 74 25.63 17.91 0.30
N GLU A 75 25.72 16.61 0.45
CA GLU A 75 26.82 15.79 -0.07
C GLU A 75 26.56 15.42 -1.53
N ALA A 76 25.36 14.93 -1.84
CA ALA A 76 24.97 14.52 -3.18
C ALA A 76 23.44 14.61 -3.37
N ILE A 77 23.00 14.70 -4.63
CA ILE A 77 21.58 14.62 -5.00
C ILE A 77 21.44 13.55 -6.08
N ASP A 78 20.70 12.50 -5.76
CA ASP A 78 20.38 11.40 -6.66
C ASP A 78 18.94 11.56 -7.16
N VAL A 79 18.74 11.61 -8.47
CA VAL A 79 17.41 11.76 -9.07
C VAL A 79 17.00 10.44 -9.73
N ILE A 80 16.01 9.77 -9.15
CA ILE A 80 15.46 8.52 -9.67
C ILE A 80 14.16 8.78 -10.42
N LYS A 81 14.11 8.40 -11.69
CA LYS A 81 12.96 8.67 -12.58
C LYS A 81 12.22 7.39 -12.96
N SER A 82 10.94 7.55 -13.30
CA SER A 82 10.11 6.53 -13.95
C SER A 82 10.05 5.20 -13.18
N GLN A 83 10.34 4.09 -13.84
CA GLN A 83 10.10 2.74 -13.31
C GLN A 83 10.98 2.38 -12.10
N ALA A 84 12.21 2.89 -12.03
CA ALA A 84 13.11 2.63 -10.90
C ALA A 84 12.58 3.23 -9.59
N ALA A 85 11.97 4.42 -9.67
CA ALA A 85 11.35 5.08 -8.52
C ALA A 85 10.11 4.32 -8.04
N VAL A 86 9.29 3.81 -8.96
CA VAL A 86 8.11 2.99 -8.63
C VAL A 86 8.51 1.67 -7.98
N GLN A 87 9.58 1.03 -8.41
CA GLN A 87 10.07 -0.22 -7.82
C GLN A 87 10.55 -0.03 -6.37
N GLN A 88 11.21 1.09 -6.06
CA GLN A 88 11.75 1.34 -4.72
C GLN A 88 10.75 2.01 -3.76
N PHE A 89 9.89 2.89 -4.28
CA PHE A 89 9.02 3.77 -3.47
C PHE A 89 7.52 3.59 -3.74
N GLY A 90 7.15 2.63 -4.58
CA GLY A 90 5.76 2.35 -4.96
C GLY A 90 5.14 3.45 -5.80
N GLU A 91 3.81 3.55 -5.79
CA GLU A 91 3.08 4.53 -6.62
C GLU A 91 3.45 5.99 -6.29
N LYS A 92 3.94 6.27 -5.07
CA LYS A 92 4.43 7.60 -4.67
C LYS A 92 5.66 8.04 -5.45
N GLY A 93 6.43 7.10 -6.00
CA GLY A 93 7.59 7.38 -6.84
C GLY A 93 7.28 7.52 -8.33
N ARG A 94 6.01 7.40 -8.75
CA ARG A 94 5.62 7.44 -10.17
C ARG A 94 6.00 8.75 -10.85
N GLU A 95 5.89 9.85 -10.11
CA GLU A 95 6.27 11.20 -10.57
C GLU A 95 7.78 11.50 -10.44
N GLY A 96 8.57 10.51 -9.98
CA GLY A 96 9.99 10.63 -9.72
C GLY A 96 10.31 10.90 -8.25
N VAL A 97 11.52 10.49 -7.86
CA VAL A 97 12.03 10.57 -6.49
C VAL A 97 13.37 11.28 -6.50
N ILE A 98 13.52 12.29 -5.65
CA ILE A 98 14.77 13.00 -5.44
C ILE A 98 15.31 12.61 -4.07
N LEU A 99 16.44 11.92 -4.06
CA LEU A 99 17.18 11.52 -2.88
C LEU A 99 18.29 12.53 -2.62
N ILE A 100 18.22 13.19 -1.48
CA ILE A 100 19.21 14.16 -1.04
C ILE A 100 20.06 13.47 0.02
N LYS A 101 21.36 13.35 -0.25
CA LYS A 101 22.35 12.87 0.70
C LYS A 101 22.96 14.07 1.41
N ILE A 102 22.88 14.08 2.73
CA ILE A 102 23.44 15.12 3.59
C ILE A 102 24.77 14.63 4.16
N LYS A 103 25.70 15.56 4.38
CA LYS A 103 26.96 15.25 5.05
C LYS A 103 26.70 14.63 6.43
N PRO A 104 27.42 13.56 6.82
CA PRO A 104 27.17 12.84 8.06
C PRO A 104 27.28 13.74 9.29
N GLU A 105 28.20 14.72 9.29
CA GLU A 105 28.34 15.69 10.39
C GLU A 105 27.12 16.61 10.57
N ARG A 106 26.28 16.78 9.55
CA ARG A 106 25.12 17.69 9.54
C ARG A 106 23.78 16.96 9.50
N GLU A 107 23.76 15.65 9.26
CA GLU A 107 22.53 14.87 9.14
C GLU A 107 21.60 15.04 10.36
N GLN A 108 22.13 14.89 11.57
CA GLN A 108 21.36 15.03 12.81
C GLN A 108 20.78 16.43 12.97
N GLN A 109 21.50 17.46 12.53
CA GLN A 109 21.04 18.83 12.56
C GLN A 109 19.88 19.04 11.58
N VAL A 110 19.98 18.50 10.36
CA VAL A 110 18.92 18.56 9.35
C VAL A 110 17.67 17.82 9.80
N LEU A 111 17.81 16.61 10.36
CA LEU A 111 16.68 15.84 10.88
C LEU A 111 15.94 16.57 12.01
N GLN A 112 16.65 17.31 12.86
CA GLN A 112 16.03 18.12 13.88
C GLN A 112 15.26 19.32 13.32
N MET A 113 15.74 19.93 12.23
CA MET A 113 15.01 21.02 11.56
C MET A 113 13.74 20.49 10.92
N VAL A 114 13.83 19.36 10.20
CA VAL A 114 12.70 18.74 9.51
C VAL A 114 11.61 18.26 10.48
N LYS A 115 11.98 17.70 11.63
CA LYS A 115 11.01 17.20 12.63
C LYS A 115 10.29 18.30 13.42
N LYS A 116 10.82 19.52 13.42
CA LYS A 116 10.28 20.66 14.19
C LYS A 116 9.28 21.51 13.40
N GLY A 117 9.21 21.35 12.08
CA GLY A 117 8.23 22.00 11.21
C GLY A 117 7.01 21.12 10.96
#